data_AF-A0AAW8L0T1-F1
#
_entry.id   AF-A0AAW8L0T1-F1
#
_cell.length_a   1.000
_cell.length_b   1.000
_cell.length_c   1.000
_cell.angle_alpha   90.00
_cell.angle_beta   90.00
_cell.angle_gamma   90.00
#
_symmetry.space_group_name_H-M   'P 1'
#
loop_
_entity.id
_entity.type
_entity.pdbx_description
1 polymer ?
#
loop_
_entity_poly.entity_id
_entity_poly.type
_entity_poly.pdbx_seq_one_letter_code
_entity_poly.pdbx_strand_id
1 'polypeptide(L)'
;FYFQVADEVPNELIVNIALPDCKELEEALAQQFGKKVQIKNNVRETRAEWLELAEMNVQHAIKGQLSNHLELNERFHQLEQVVGR
;
A
#
# COMPACT_ATOMS: atom_id res chain seq x y z
N PHE A 1 4.21 -5.16 -0.65
CA PHE A 1 4.73 -6.36 -1.33
C PHE A 1 3.72 -7.52 -1.24
N TYR A 2 2.52 -7.41 -1.83
CA TYR A 2 1.54 -8.51 -1.81
C TYR A 2 1.12 -9.02 -3.20
N PHE A 3 1.42 -8.29 -4.27
CA PHE A 3 1.02 -8.68 -5.63
C PHE A 3 2.04 -9.55 -6.38
N GLN A 4 3.20 -9.87 -5.78
CA GLN A 4 4.27 -10.61 -6.46
C GLN A 4 4.19 -12.15 -6.28
N VAL A 5 3.21 -12.65 -5.53
CA VAL A 5 3.09 -14.10 -5.21
C VAL A 5 1.74 -14.70 -5.63
N ALA A 6 0.81 -13.91 -6.16
CA ALA A 6 -0.55 -14.37 -6.33
C ALA A 6 -0.82 -14.80 -7.79
N ASP A 7 -0.52 -16.07 -8.10
CA ASP A 7 -1.12 -16.75 -9.27
C ASP A 7 -2.66 -16.79 -9.18
N GLU A 8 -3.24 -16.41 -8.02
CA GLU A 8 -4.67 -16.34 -7.78
C GLU A 8 -5.11 -14.97 -7.24
N VAL A 9 -6.11 -14.36 -7.88
CA VAL A 9 -6.80 -13.18 -7.34
C VAL A 9 -7.70 -13.60 -6.16
N PRO A 10 -7.74 -12.84 -5.05
CA PRO A 10 -8.68 -13.12 -3.97
C PRO A 10 -10.13 -12.82 -4.41
N ASN A 11 -11.09 -13.48 -3.78
CA ASN A 11 -12.51 -13.25 -4.04
C ASN A 11 -13.01 -11.88 -3.51
N GLU A 12 -12.29 -11.28 -2.56
CA GLU A 12 -12.60 -9.99 -1.95
C GLU A 12 -11.34 -9.12 -1.89
N LEU A 13 -11.44 -7.90 -2.38
CA LEU A 13 -10.44 -6.85 -2.34
C LEU A 13 -10.98 -5.71 -1.46
N ILE A 14 -10.28 -5.39 -0.39
CA ILE A 14 -10.63 -4.27 0.48
C ILE A 14 -9.72 -3.09 0.11
N VAL A 15 -10.34 -1.94 -0.16
CA VAL A 15 -9.65 -0.70 -0.55
C VAL A 15 -10.02 0.41 0.43
N ASN A 16 -9.13 1.38 0.63
CA ASN A 16 -9.38 2.49 1.56
C ASN A 16 -10.22 3.63 0.97
N ILE A 17 -10.50 3.59 -0.34
CA ILE A 17 -11.23 4.63 -1.05
C ILE A 17 -12.35 4.06 -1.91
N ALA A 18 -13.40 4.86 -2.12
CA ALA A 18 -14.39 4.55 -3.14
C ALA A 18 -13.76 4.67 -4.53
N LEU A 19 -13.90 3.64 -5.36
CA LEU A 19 -13.49 3.67 -6.76
C LEU A 19 -14.70 4.10 -7.62
N PRO A 20 -14.56 5.11 -8.50
CA PRO A 20 -15.64 5.58 -9.38
C PRO A 20 -16.23 4.46 -10.26
N ASP A 21 -15.36 3.65 -10.88
CA ASP A 21 -15.73 2.62 -11.85
C ASP A 21 -15.59 1.21 -11.24
N CYS A 22 -16.07 1.05 -10.01
CA CYS A 22 -15.87 -0.17 -9.23
C CYS A 22 -16.44 -1.42 -9.93
N LYS A 23 -17.59 -1.30 -10.61
CA LYS A 23 -18.23 -2.42 -11.29
C LYS A 23 -17.46 -2.87 -12.52
N GLU A 24 -17.04 -1.90 -13.33
CA GLU A 24 -16.24 -2.11 -14.52
C GLU A 24 -14.90 -2.78 -14.16
N LEU A 25 -14.31 -2.39 -13.02
CA LEU A 25 -13.12 -3.05 -12.47
C LEU A 25 -13.40 -4.48 -11.99
N GLU A 26 -14.48 -4.73 -11.26
CA GLU A 26 -14.87 -6.09 -10.85
C GLU A 26 -15.11 -7.01 -12.06
N GLU A 27 -15.76 -6.49 -13.11
CA GLU A 27 -16.00 -7.21 -14.37
C GLU A 27 -14.69 -7.52 -15.10
N ALA A 28 -13.80 -6.54 -15.23
CA ALA A 28 -12.48 -6.73 -15.85
C ALA A 28 -11.64 -7.77 -15.09
N LEU A 29 -11.65 -7.72 -13.76
CA LEU A 29 -10.99 -8.73 -12.91
C LEU A 29 -11.61 -10.11 -13.10
N ALA A 30 -12.93 -10.20 -13.15
CA ALA A 30 -13.63 -11.46 -13.38
C ALA A 30 -13.31 -12.06 -14.75
N GLN A 31 -13.23 -11.23 -15.79
CA GLN A 31 -12.84 -11.65 -17.14
C GLN A 31 -11.39 -12.15 -17.18
N GLN A 32 -10.47 -11.44 -16.51
CA GLN A 32 -9.04 -11.77 -16.53
C GLN A 32 -8.72 -13.05 -15.74
N PHE A 33 -9.36 -13.25 -14.59
CA PHE A 33 -9.03 -14.35 -13.67
C PHE A 33 -10.05 -15.50 -13.68
N GLY A 34 -11.15 -15.37 -14.41
CA GLY A 34 -12.22 -16.38 -14.48
C GLY A 34 -12.94 -16.63 -13.14
N LYS A 35 -12.79 -15.72 -12.17
CA LYS A 35 -13.34 -15.83 -10.82
C LYS A 35 -13.98 -14.50 -10.42
N LYS A 36 -15.08 -14.55 -9.67
CA LYS A 36 -15.74 -13.34 -9.17
C LYS A 36 -14.88 -12.66 -8.11
N VAL A 37 -14.56 -11.38 -8.32
CA VAL A 37 -13.85 -10.53 -7.36
C VAL A 37 -14.78 -9.41 -6.90
N GLN A 38 -14.89 -9.19 -5.60
CA GLN A 38 -15.65 -8.08 -5.01
C GLN A 38 -14.70 -7.03 -4.45
N ILE A 39 -14.90 -5.77 -4.79
CA ILE A 39 -14.15 -4.64 -4.24
C ILE A 39 -15.02 -3.93 -3.19
N LYS A 40 -14.49 -3.76 -1.98
CA LYS A 40 -15.19 -3.13 -0.85
C LYS A 40 -14.34 -2.04 -0.22
N ASN A 41 -14.97 -0.92 0.10
CA ASN A 41 -14.33 0.24 0.73
C ASN A 41 -14.94 0.65 2.08
N ASN A 42 -16.17 0.24 2.39
CA ASN A 42 -16.86 0.53 3.64
C ASN A 42 -17.16 -0.76 4.40
N VAL A 43 -16.12 -1.30 5.03
CA VAL A 43 -16.14 -2.59 5.71
C VAL A 43 -16.30 -2.42 7.23
N ARG A 44 -16.69 -3.49 7.93
CA ARG A 44 -16.94 -3.48 9.38
C ARG A 44 -16.17 -4.60 10.08
N GLU A 45 -16.11 -4.51 11.41
CA GLU A 45 -15.49 -5.51 12.29
C GLU A 45 -14.04 -5.80 11.87
N THR A 46 -13.63 -7.07 11.80
CA THR A 46 -12.28 -7.48 11.44
C THR A 46 -11.78 -6.88 10.12
N ARG A 47 -12.67 -6.66 9.14
CA ARG A 47 -12.24 -6.06 7.86
C ARG A 47 -11.87 -4.58 8.02
N ALA A 48 -12.55 -3.87 8.92
CA ALA A 48 -12.21 -2.48 9.23
C ALA A 48 -10.86 -2.41 9.98
N GLU A 49 -10.63 -3.32 10.93
CA GLU A 49 -9.33 -3.43 11.62
C GLU A 49 -8.18 -3.70 10.64
N TRP A 50 -8.40 -4.56 9.63
CA TRP A 50 -7.40 -4.81 8.60
C TRP A 50 -7.13 -3.58 7.71
N LEU A 51 -8.19 -2.83 7.38
CA LEU A 51 -8.06 -1.62 6.59
C LEU A 51 -7.26 -0.55 7.35
N GLU A 52 -7.57 -0.36 8.64
CA GLU A 52 -6.85 0.55 9.53
C GLU A 52 -5.36 0.16 9.65
N LEU A 53 -5.08 -1.13 9.85
CA LEU A 53 -3.71 -1.63 9.91
C LEU A 53 -2.96 -1.39 8.60
N ALA A 54 -3.61 -1.60 7.45
CA ALA A 54 -3.02 -1.36 6.14
C ALA A 54 -2.69 0.13 5.93
N GLU A 55 -3.59 1.04 6.31
CA GLU A 55 -3.37 2.48 6.24
C GLU A 55 -2.22 2.92 7.15
N MET A 56 -2.22 2.45 8.39
CA MET A 56 -1.16 2.74 9.37
C MET A 56 0.20 2.25 8.86
N ASN A 57 0.26 1.05 8.28
CA ASN A 57 1.49 0.51 7.68
C ASN A 57 2.02 1.40 6.55
N VAL A 58 1.15 1.91 5.68
CA VAL A 58 1.55 2.82 4.60
C VAL A 58 2.09 4.14 5.16
N GLN A 59 1.41 4.72 6.16
CA GLN A 59 1.87 5.96 6.81
C GLN A 59 3.23 5.79 7.47
N HIS A 60 3.44 4.69 8.21
CA HIS A 60 4.73 4.39 8.83
C HIS A 60 5.83 4.17 7.79
N ALA A 61 5.55 3.46 6.70
CA ALA A 61 6.52 3.24 5.63
C ALA A 61 6.98 4.57 5.01
N ILE A 62 6.04 5.46 4.68
CA ILE A 62 6.36 6.79 4.12
C ILE A 62 7.18 7.62 5.11
N LYS A 63 6.77 7.65 6.39
CA LYS A 63 7.52 8.37 7.43
C LYS A 63 8.93 7.83 7.59
N GLY A 64 9.09 6.51 7.61
CA GLY A 64 10.40 5.85 7.70
C GLY A 64 11.29 6.18 6.49
N GLN A 65 10.74 6.17 5.27
CA GLN A 65 11.46 6.56 4.06
C GLN A 65 11.96 8.01 4.15
N LEU A 66 11.11 8.95 4.60
CA LEU A 66 11.49 10.35 4.77
C LEU A 66 12.56 10.53 5.85
N SER A 67 12.40 9.89 7.01
CA SER A 67 13.39 9.94 8.09
C SER A 67 14.75 9.41 7.64
N ASN A 68 14.78 8.28 6.93
CA ASN A 68 16.02 7.71 6.39
C ASN A 68 16.71 8.67 5.41
N HIS A 69 15.94 9.35 4.56
CA HIS A 69 16.49 10.33 3.63
C HIS A 69 17.13 11.53 4.36
N LEU A 70 16.45 12.06 5.37
CA LEU A 70 16.97 13.16 6.19
C LEU A 70 18.23 12.76 6.95
N GLU A 71 18.23 11.57 7.58
CA GLU A 71 19.37 11.05 8.32
C GLU A 71 20.59 10.83 7.40
N LEU A 72 20.37 10.32 6.19
CA LEU A 72 21.45 10.13 5.21
C LEU A 72 22.09 11.48 4.83
N ASN A 73 21.27 12.50 4.56
CA ASN A 73 21.76 13.85 4.25
C ASN A 73 22.55 14.46 5.41
N GLU A 74 22.07 14.30 6.65
CA GLU A 74 22.79 14.76 7.84
C GLU A 74 24.15 14.08 7.98
N ARG A 75 24.22 12.75 7.77
CA ARG A 75 25.48 12.00 7.79
C ARG A 75 26.46 12.48 6.72
N PHE A 76 25.98 12.79 5.51
CA PHE A 76 26.83 13.37 4.46
C PHE A 76 27.37 14.74 4.86
N HIS A 77 26.53 15.62 5.41
CA HIS A 77 26.99 16.92 5.91
C HIS A 77 28.02 16.80 7.03
N GLN A 78 27.85 15.85 7.96
CA GLN A 78 28.85 15.57 9.00
C GLN A 78 30.16 15.08 8.39
N LEU A 79 30.12 14.21 7.38
CA LEU A 79 31.31 13.78 6.65
C LEU A 79 31.99 14.93 5.91
N GLU A 80 31.24 15.82 5.24
CA GLU A 80 31.79 17.01 4.58
C GLU A 80 32.52 17.92 5.57
N GLN A 81 31.97 18.12 6.77
CA GLN A 81 32.61 18.92 7.82
C GLN A 81 33.94 18.32 8.29
N VAL A 82 34.06 16.99 8.33
CA VAL A 82 35.26 16.29 8.83
C VAL A 82 36.29 16.06 7.72
N VAL A 83 35.86 15.83 6.48
CA VAL A 83 36.72 15.61 5.31
C VAL A 83 37.11 16.94 4.62
N GLY A 84 36.52 18.05 5.06
CA GLY A 84 36.93 19.40 4.68
C GLY A 84 38.45 19.58 4.76
N ARG A 85 39.02 19.91 3.59
CA ARG A 85 40.37 20.44 3.39
C ARG A 85 40.49 21.85 3.93
#